data_AF-A0A970GG82-F1
#
_entry.id   AF-A0A970GG82-F1
#
_cell.length_a   1.000
_cell.length_b   1.000
_cell.length_c   1.000
_cell.angle_alpha   90.00
_cell.angle_beta   90.00
_cell.angle_gamma   90.00
#
_symmetry.space_group_name_H-M   'P 1'
#
loop_
_entity.id
_entity.type
_entity.pdbx_description
1 polymer ?
#
loop_
_entity_poly.entity_id
_entity_poly.type
_entity_poly.pdbx_seq_one_letter_code
_entity_poly.pdbx_strand_id
1 'polypeptide(L)' 'MNRKDDRPSKISYERHLNQLGIPEQEKKSNGGIIPDYVKYGTWLRVNNSEFFEEGYQAWKAKVRAEEGYK' A
#
# COMPACT_ATOMS: atom_id res chain seq x y z
N MET A 1 -9.46 9.72 -19.67
CA MET A 1 -9.19 9.19 -18.31
C MET A 1 -8.96 10.36 -17.37
N ASN A 2 -9.72 10.41 -16.27
CA ASN A 2 -9.90 11.59 -15.42
C ASN A 2 -8.71 11.73 -14.44
N ARG A 3 -7.84 12.73 -14.63
CA ARG A 3 -6.60 12.97 -13.84
C ARG A 3 -6.83 13.44 -12.38
N LYS A 4 -7.95 13.06 -11.76
CA LYS A 4 -8.29 13.46 -10.38
C LYS A 4 -8.00 12.34 -9.36
N ASP A 5 -7.84 11.09 -9.81
CA ASP A 5 -7.42 9.94 -8.99
C ASP A 5 -5.88 9.80 -8.87
N ASP A 6 -5.10 10.58 -9.62
CA ASP A 6 -3.62 10.45 -9.71
C ASP A 6 -2.85 11.01 -8.51
N ARG A 7 -3.50 11.78 -7.63
CA ARG A 7 -2.79 12.35 -6.47
C ARG A 7 -2.46 11.23 -5.47
N PRO A 8 -1.22 11.19 -4.94
CA PRO A 8 -0.83 10.20 -3.95
C PRO A 8 -1.65 10.39 -2.66
N SER A 9 -2.72 9.60 -2.53
CA SER A 9 -3.64 9.55 -1.40
C SER A 9 -3.51 8.24 -0.65
N LYS A 10 -3.96 8.20 0.62
CA LYS A 10 -3.97 6.96 1.41
C LYS A 10 -4.81 5.86 0.74
N ILE A 11 -5.93 6.23 0.09
CA ILE A 11 -6.78 5.28 -0.65
C ILE A 11 -6.04 4.74 -1.88
N SER A 12 -5.30 5.60 -2.60
CA SER A 12 -4.49 5.18 -3.75
C SER A 12 -3.36 4.23 -3.30
N TYR A 13 -2.74 4.51 -2.16
CA TYR A 13 -1.72 3.64 -1.56
C TYR A 13 -2.30 2.29 -1.09
N GLU A 14 -3.47 2.28 -0.46
CA GLU A 14 -4.18 1.05 -0.09
C GLU A 14 -4.46 0.17 -1.32
N ARG A 15 -4.95 0.79 -2.41
CA ARG A 15 -5.19 0.10 -3.69
C ARG A 15 -3.88 -0.43 -4.28
N HIS A 16 -2.81 0.36 -4.24
CA HIS A 16 -1.47 -0.07 -4.70
C HIS A 16 -0.98 -1.31 -3.93
N LEU A 17 -1.06 -1.31 -2.60
CA LEU A 17 -0.71 -2.47 -1.79
C LEU A 17 -1.60 -3.69 -2.09
N ASN A 18 -2.89 -3.47 -2.32
CA ASN A 18 -3.81 -4.55 -2.69
C ASN A 18 -3.50 -5.16 -4.05
N GLN A 19 -2.96 -4.37 -4.99
CA GLN A 19 -2.51 -4.85 -6.29
C GLN A 19 -1.20 -5.63 -6.21
N LEU A 20 -0.26 -5.19 -5.35
CA LEU A 20 0.97 -5.93 -5.07
C LEU A 20 0.69 -7.27 -4.39
N GLY A 21 -0.35 -7.32 -3.56
CA GLY A 21 -0.71 -8.50 -2.80
C GLY A 21 0.10 -8.64 -1.52
N ILE A 22 -0.21 -9.69 -0.74
CA ILE A 22 0.47 -9.98 0.51
C ILE A 22 1.85 -10.59 0.17
N PRO A 23 2.97 -10.06 0.72
CA PRO A 23 4.27 -10.69 0.59
C PRO A 23 4.26 -12.13 1.07
N GLU A 24 4.91 -13.05 0.37
CA GLU A 24 4.79 -14.48 0.69
C GLU A 24 5.23 -14.83 2.11
N GLN A 25 6.30 -14.23 2.63
CA GLN A 25 6.72 -14.46 4.02
C GLN A 25 5.72 -13.95 5.07
N GLU A 26 4.87 -12.98 4.72
CA GLU A 26 3.87 -12.41 5.63
C GLU A 26 2.55 -13.19 5.61
N LYS A 27 2.35 -14.06 4.61
CA LYS A 27 1.15 -14.91 4.50
C LYS A 27 1.09 -15.91 5.65
N LYS A 28 -0.11 -16.08 6.20
CA LYS A 28 -0.39 -17.01 7.28
C LYS A 28 -0.10 -18.46 6.91
N SER A 29 -0.34 -18.85 5.66
CA SER A 29 0.03 -20.18 5.15
C SER A 29 1.54 -20.46 5.19
N ASN A 30 2.36 -19.41 5.14
CA ASN A 30 3.82 -19.49 5.14
C ASN A 30 4.44 -19.16 6.51
N GLY A 31 3.63 -19.15 7.58
CA GLY A 31 4.07 -18.85 8.93
C GLY A 31 4.07 -17.37 9.31
N GLY A 32 3.59 -16.49 8.42
CA GLY A 32 3.36 -15.09 8.70
C GLY A 32 2.06 -14.83 9.48
N ILE A 33 1.70 -13.56 9.62
CA ILE A 33 0.55 -13.13 10.44
C ILE A 33 -0.69 -12.77 9.63
N ILE A 34 -0.53 -12.53 8.32
CA ILE A 34 -1.58 -11.96 7.47
C ILE A 34 -2.38 -13.08 6.82
N PRO A 35 -3.71 -13.17 7.04
CA PRO A 35 -4.51 -14.22 6.42
C PRO A 35 -4.48 -14.12 4.88
N ASP A 36 -4.23 -15.22 4.20
CA ASP A 36 -4.00 -15.27 2.75
C ASP A 36 -5.14 -14.72 1.87
N TYR A 37 -6.36 -14.70 2.38
CA TYR A 37 -7.55 -14.29 1.64
C TYR A 37 -7.86 -12.79 1.74
N VAL A 38 -7.13 -12.03 2.57
CA VAL A 38 -7.41 -10.60 2.77
C VAL A 38 -6.66 -9.74 1.76
N LYS A 39 -7.13 -8.51 1.61
CA LYS A 39 -6.44 -7.49 0.82
C LYS A 39 -5.35 -6.85 1.67
N TYR A 40 -4.11 -6.87 1.18
CA TYR A 40 -2.94 -6.48 1.96
C TYR A 40 -3.02 -5.05 2.51
N GLY A 41 -3.26 -4.07 1.64
CA GLY A 41 -3.40 -2.66 2.03
C GLY A 41 -4.54 -2.42 3.02
N THR A 42 -5.70 -3.04 2.81
CA THR A 42 -6.84 -2.92 3.71
C THR A 42 -6.52 -3.54 5.08
N TRP A 43 -5.88 -4.72 5.11
CA TRP A 43 -5.48 -5.38 6.35
C TRP A 43 -4.44 -4.55 7.10
N LEU A 44 -3.42 -4.06 6.40
CA LEU A 44 -2.33 -3.26 6.96
C LEU A 44 -2.86 -1.98 7.60
N ARG A 45 -3.76 -1.27 6.92
CA ARG A 45 -4.37 -0.04 7.45
C ARG A 45 -5.12 -0.26 8.77
N VAL A 46 -5.76 -1.42 8.95
CA VAL A 46 -6.57 -1.73 10.14
C VAL A 46 -5.72 -2.31 11.26
N ASN A 47 -4.80 -3.23 10.95
CA ASN A 47 -4.05 -4.01 11.93
C ASN A 47 -2.68 -3.40 12.25
N ASN A 48 -2.09 -2.65 11.32
CA ASN A 48 -0.78 -2.02 11.46
C ASN A 48 -0.77 -0.62 10.80
N SER A 49 -1.56 0.28 11.39
CA SER A 49 -1.80 1.63 10.87
C SER A 49 -0.53 2.49 10.83
N GLU A 50 0.40 2.28 11.77
CA GLU A 50 1.69 2.97 11.81
C GLU A 50 2.55 2.61 10.60
N PHE A 51 2.75 1.32 10.35
CA PHE A 51 3.50 0.84 9.18
C PHE A 51 2.83 1.25 7.86
N PHE A 52 1.48 1.25 7.82
CA PHE A 52 0.75 1.78 6.66
C PHE A 52 1.04 3.26 6.43
N GLU A 53 1.08 4.08 7.49
CA GLU A 53 1.35 5.52 7.38
C GLU A 53 2.78 5.80 6.93
N GLU A 54 3.77 5.13 7.53
CA GLU A 54 5.17 5.26 7.14
C GLU A 54 5.39 4.89 5.67
N GLY A 55 4.83 3.75 5.26
CA GLY A 55 4.86 3.29 3.87
C GLY A 55 4.17 4.27 2.92
N TYR A 56 3.04 4.86 3.34
CA TYR A 56 2.34 5.89 2.56
C TYR A 56 3.19 7.14 2.38
N GLN A 57 3.85 7.66 3.43
CA GLN A 57 4.69 8.85 3.32
C GLN A 57 5.88 8.62 2.41
N ALA A 58 6.54 7.45 2.52
CA ALA A 58 7.64 7.07 1.65
C ALA A 58 7.20 6.94 0.18
N TRP A 59 6.07 6.27 -0.07
CA TRP A 59 5.50 6.13 -1.41
C TRP A 59 5.11 7.49 -2.01
N LYS A 60 4.44 8.35 -1.23
CA LYS A 60 4.06 9.70 -1.64
C LYS A 60 5.27 10.56 -2.01
N ALA A 61 6.37 10.46 -1.25
CA ALA A 61 7.61 11.16 -1.55
C ALA A 61 8.21 10.69 -2.89
N LYS A 62 8.23 9.37 -3.15
CA LYS A 62 8.66 8.80 -4.43
C LYS A 62 7.82 9.29 -5.61
N VAL A 63 6.50 9.18 -5.51
CA VAL A 63 5.57 9.61 -6.58
C VAL A 63 5.77 11.10 -6.89
N ARG A 64 5.92 11.95 -5.87
CA ARG A 64 6.20 13.39 -6.07
C ARG A 64 7.56 13.64 -6.73
N ALA A 65 8.59 12.88 -6.38
CA ALA A 65 9.91 13.00 -7.00
C ALA A 65 9.87 12.61 -8.48
N GLU A 66 9.09 11.58 -8.84
CA GLU A 66 8.88 11.15 -10.23
C GLU A 66 8.06 12.16 -11.05
N GLU A 67 7.07 12.83 -10.44
CA GLU A 67 6.30 13.90 -11.11
C GLU A 67 7.13 15.18 -11.33
N GLY A 68 8.09 15.50 -10.45
CA GLY A 68 8.94 16.68 -10.54
C GLY A 68 10.11 16.58 -11.52
N TYR A 69 10.34 15.40 -12.10
CA TYR A 69 11.43 15.13 -13.07
C TYR A 69 10.94 15.20 -14.54
N LYS A 70 9.68 15.56 -14.79
CA LYS A 70 9.10 15.70 -16.13
C LYS A 70 9.12 17.14 -16.65
#